data_AF-A0A6A6WTM0-F1
#
_entry.id   AF-A0A6A6WTM0-F1
#
_cell.length_a   1.000
_cell.length_b   1.000
_cell.length_c   1.000
_cell.angle_alpha   90.00
_cell.angle_beta   90.00
_cell.angle_gamma   90.00
#
_symmetry.space_group_name_H-M   'P 1'
#
loop_
_entity.id
_entity.type
_entity.pdbx_description
1 polymer ?
#
loop_
_entity_poly.entity_id
_entity_poly.type
_entity_poly.pdbx_seq_one_letter_code
_entity_poly.pdbx_strand_id
1 'polypeptide(L)'
;MATDTSMASPSCSGNSSLTRSGSETHYHASLQGAHDGATIVRYLYEFDASAGCMPSDIDTCHFSVTCDTLTAYLFVHWRQIDPADGSSIQYCVKKIPKHSLIP
;
A
#
# COMPACT_ATOMS: atom_id res chain seq x y z
N MET A 1 45.88 -31.72 28.15
CA MET A 1 44.73 -30.96 28.65
C MET A 1 44.18 -30.13 27.50
N ALA A 2 43.28 -30.73 26.74
CA ALA A 2 42.47 -30.05 25.73
C ALA A 2 41.08 -29.92 26.36
N THR A 3 40.57 -28.71 26.49
CA THR A 3 39.20 -28.47 26.97
C THR A 3 38.28 -28.57 25.77
N ASP A 4 37.61 -29.72 25.71
CA ASP A 4 36.41 -29.97 24.93
C ASP A 4 35.24 -29.24 25.60
N THR A 5 34.66 -28.27 24.90
CA THR A 5 33.38 -27.67 25.28
C THR A 5 32.44 -27.80 24.09
N SER A 6 31.72 -28.91 24.05
CA SER A 6 30.48 -29.02 23.31
C SER A 6 29.47 -28.01 23.87
N MET A 7 28.85 -27.18 23.03
CA MET A 7 27.47 -26.74 23.26
C MET A 7 26.74 -26.66 21.93
N ALA A 8 25.55 -27.24 21.97
CA ALA A 8 24.70 -27.62 20.86
C ALA A 8 24.20 -26.43 20.01
N SER A 9 24.03 -26.70 18.72
CA SER A 9 23.21 -25.89 17.83
C SER A 9 21.77 -25.87 18.33
N PRO A 10 21.09 -24.71 18.43
CA PRO A 10 19.65 -24.71 18.64
C PRO A 10 18.99 -25.06 17.31
N SER A 11 18.62 -26.33 17.17
CA SER A 11 17.57 -26.72 16.23
C SER A 11 16.26 -26.14 16.73
N CYS A 12 15.87 -24.97 16.24
CA CYS A 12 14.49 -24.51 16.36
C CYS A 12 13.62 -25.38 15.45
N SER A 13 13.27 -26.57 15.96
CA SER A 13 12.11 -27.34 15.55
C SER A 13 10.86 -26.56 15.95
N GLY A 14 10.61 -25.46 15.24
CA GLY A 14 9.33 -24.78 15.25
C GLY A 14 8.46 -25.44 14.19
N ASN A 15 7.59 -26.33 14.62
CA ASN A 15 6.38 -26.72 13.92
C ASN A 15 5.47 -25.49 13.72
N SER A 16 5.89 -24.53 12.90
CA SER A 16 4.94 -23.61 12.29
C SER A 16 4.23 -24.41 11.22
N SER A 17 3.08 -24.97 11.61
CA SER A 17 2.03 -25.24 10.64
C SER A 17 1.95 -24.01 9.75
N LEU A 18 2.33 -24.17 8.48
CA LEU A 18 1.99 -23.25 7.41
C LEU A 18 0.47 -23.30 7.29
N THR A 19 -0.24 -22.72 8.25
CA THR A 19 -1.57 -22.22 8.01
C THR A 19 -1.33 -21.03 7.09
N ARG A 20 -1.38 -21.28 5.78
CA ARG A 20 -1.91 -20.25 4.87
C ARG A 20 -3.30 -19.96 5.39
N SER A 21 -3.39 -19.05 6.36
CA SER A 21 -4.64 -18.44 6.74
C SER A 21 -5.07 -17.68 5.50
N GLY A 22 -5.88 -18.30 4.65
CA GLY A 22 -6.42 -17.71 3.42
C GLY A 22 -7.31 -16.49 3.66
N SER A 23 -7.35 -15.99 4.90
CA SER A 23 -8.02 -14.76 5.30
C SER A 23 -7.03 -13.59 5.28
N GLU A 24 -6.41 -13.30 4.14
CA GLU A 24 -5.87 -11.96 3.94
C GLU A 24 -7.06 -11.00 3.95
N THR A 25 -7.15 -10.19 4.98
CA THR A 25 -8.29 -9.31 5.18
C THR A 25 -8.19 -8.09 4.28
N HIS A 26 -9.31 -7.37 4.11
CA HIS A 26 -9.31 -6.06 3.45
C HIS A 26 -8.24 -5.09 3.98
N TYR A 27 -7.78 -5.26 5.23
CA TYR A 27 -6.71 -4.47 5.79
C TYR A 27 -5.38 -4.70 5.05
N HIS A 28 -4.95 -5.96 4.88
CA HIS A 28 -3.72 -6.27 4.14
C HIS A 28 -3.81 -5.82 2.68
N ALA A 29 -4.94 -6.10 2.03
CA ALA A 29 -5.19 -5.63 0.67
C ALA A 29 -5.18 -4.10 0.56
N SER A 30 -5.65 -3.37 1.58
CA SER A 30 -5.64 -1.90 1.60
C SER A 30 -4.23 -1.32 1.75
N LEU A 31 -3.36 -1.96 2.55
CA LEU A 31 -1.97 -1.54 2.69
C LEU A 31 -1.21 -1.75 1.38
N GLN A 32 -1.39 -2.91 0.75
CA GLN A 32 -0.79 -3.17 -0.56
C GLN A 32 -1.32 -2.21 -1.62
N GLY A 33 -2.64 -2.00 -1.65
CA GLY A 33 -3.27 -1.05 -2.55
C GLY A 33 -2.80 0.39 -2.35
N ALA A 34 -2.47 0.81 -1.12
CA ALA A 34 -1.89 2.12 -0.85
C ALA A 34 -0.47 2.25 -1.41
N HIS A 35 0.36 1.21 -1.26
CA HIS A 35 1.72 1.18 -1.79
C HIS A 35 1.71 1.20 -3.34
N ASP A 36 0.87 0.37 -3.94
CA ASP A 36 0.71 0.30 -5.40
C ASP A 36 0.13 1.61 -5.94
N GLY A 37 -0.87 2.17 -5.26
CA GLY A 37 -1.49 3.45 -5.60
C GLY A 37 -0.49 4.61 -5.58
N ALA A 38 0.38 4.70 -4.57
CA ALA A 38 1.44 5.71 -4.53
C ALA A 38 2.40 5.60 -5.72
N THR A 39 2.77 4.38 -6.11
CA THR A 39 3.62 4.11 -7.27
C THR A 39 2.96 4.56 -8.57
N ILE A 40 1.68 4.22 -8.76
CA ILE A 40 0.91 4.60 -9.96
C ILE A 40 0.77 6.11 -10.06
N VAL A 41 0.33 6.77 -8.99
CA VAL A 41 0.14 8.23 -8.95
C VAL A 41 1.45 8.96 -9.27
N ARG A 42 2.58 8.49 -8.70
CA ARG A 42 3.89 9.03 -9.01
C ARG A 42 4.22 8.90 -10.49
N TYR A 43 4.02 7.71 -11.07
CA TYR A 43 4.30 7.46 -12.48
C TYR A 43 3.46 8.36 -13.39
N LEU A 44 2.16 8.52 -13.12
CA LEU A 44 1.30 9.40 -13.91
C LEU A 44 1.80 10.85 -13.87
N TYR A 45 2.17 11.35 -12.69
CA TYR A 45 2.74 12.68 -12.56
C TYR A 45 4.05 12.84 -13.36
N GLU A 46 4.98 11.89 -13.23
CA GLU A 46 6.25 11.93 -13.96
C GLU A 46 6.04 11.82 -15.49
N PHE A 47 5.07 11.01 -15.92
CA PHE A 47 4.73 10.83 -17.33
C PHE A 47 4.20 12.13 -17.94
N ASP A 48 3.19 12.74 -17.33
CA ASP A 48 2.61 13.98 -17.84
C ASP A 48 3.59 15.15 -17.72
N ALA A 49 4.38 15.21 -16.64
CA ALA A 49 5.44 16.21 -16.50
C ALA A 49 6.52 16.06 -17.58
N SER A 50 6.87 14.83 -17.98
CA SER A 50 7.81 14.59 -19.07
C SER A 50 7.29 15.06 -20.43
N ALA A 51 5.96 15.13 -20.60
CA ALA A 51 5.30 15.70 -21.76
C ALA A 51 5.21 17.24 -21.71
N GLY A 52 5.73 17.88 -20.65
CA GLY A 52 5.68 19.33 -20.45
C GLY A 52 4.37 19.84 -19.83
N CYS A 53 3.50 18.93 -19.36
CA CYS A 53 2.29 19.30 -18.62
C CYS A 53 2.63 19.59 -17.14
N MET A 54 1.78 20.34 -16.46
CA MET A 54 1.82 20.48 -15.01
C MET A 54 0.59 19.77 -14.42
N PRO A 55 0.71 18.50 -14.02
CA PRO A 55 -0.46 17.68 -13.68
C PRO A 55 -1.06 18.11 -12.34
N SER A 56 -2.38 18.21 -12.30
CA SER A 56 -3.13 18.35 -11.05
C SER A 56 -3.26 17.00 -10.33
N ASP A 57 -3.74 17.06 -9.10
CA ASP A 57 -4.12 15.87 -8.33
C ASP A 57 -5.26 15.09 -9.00
N ILE A 58 -6.19 15.78 -9.69
CA ILE A 58 -7.27 15.16 -10.44
C ILE A 58 -6.73 14.40 -11.66
N ASP A 59 -5.78 14.98 -12.40
CA ASP A 59 -5.22 14.37 -13.62
C ASP A 59 -4.47 13.05 -13.31
N THR A 60 -3.88 12.98 -12.12
CA THR A 60 -2.99 11.88 -11.72
C THR A 60 -3.57 10.99 -10.62
N CYS A 61 -4.83 11.22 -10.22
CA CYS A 61 -5.47 10.37 -9.21
C CYS A 61 -5.66 8.95 -9.73
N HIS A 62 -5.65 8.00 -8.80
CA HIS A 62 -5.89 6.60 -9.09
C HIS A 62 -7.00 6.07 -8.19
N PHE A 63 -7.92 5.30 -8.75
CA PHE A 63 -8.94 4.59 -7.98
C PHE A 63 -8.62 3.12 -7.91
N SER A 64 -8.69 2.55 -6.70
CA SER A 64 -8.51 1.11 -6.50
C SER A 64 -9.64 0.52 -5.64
N VAL A 65 -9.83 -0.79 -5.76
CA VAL A 65 -10.86 -1.52 -5.01
C VAL A 65 -10.21 -2.70 -4.30
N THR A 66 -10.60 -2.92 -3.05
CA THR A 66 -10.42 -4.22 -2.38
C THR A 66 -11.78 -4.88 -2.26
N CYS A 67 -11.88 -6.16 -2.61
CA CYS A 67 -13.14 -6.90 -2.57
C CYS A 67 -12.95 -8.33 -2.03
N ASP A 68 -13.97 -8.81 -1.34
CA ASP A 68 -14.19 -10.23 -1.07
C ASP A 68 -15.56 -10.65 -1.64
N THR A 69 -16.04 -11.85 -1.29
CA THR A 69 -17.32 -12.37 -1.79
C THR A 69 -18.54 -11.54 -1.35
N LEU A 70 -18.44 -10.75 -0.27
CA LEU A 70 -19.57 -10.04 0.34
C LEU A 70 -19.43 -8.52 0.29
N THR A 71 -18.21 -8.00 0.19
CA THR A 71 -17.92 -6.57 0.36
C THR A 71 -16.92 -6.07 -0.66
N ALA A 72 -17.06 -4.80 -1.02
CA ALA A 72 -16.11 -4.07 -1.84
C ALA A 72 -15.88 -2.69 -1.23
N TYR A 73 -14.61 -2.27 -1.16
CA TYR A 73 -14.20 -0.97 -0.67
C TYR A 73 -13.45 -0.23 -1.77
N LEU A 74 -13.95 0.95 -2.12
CA LEU A 74 -13.33 1.85 -3.09
C LEU A 74 -12.37 2.80 -2.37
N PHE A 75 -11.23 3.06 -2.99
CA PHE A 75 -10.20 3.98 -2.52
C PHE A 75 -9.83 4.94 -3.65
N VAL A 76 -9.49 6.17 -3.28
CA VAL A 76 -8.82 7.14 -4.15
C VAL A 76 -7.42 7.39 -3.60
N HIS A 77 -6.45 7.45 -4.52
CA HIS A 77 -5.05 7.75 -4.26
C HIS A 77 -4.69 9.03 -5.02
N TRP A 78 -3.97 9.94 -4.39
CA TRP A 78 -3.55 11.19 -5.03
C TRP A 78 -2.23 11.68 -4.45
N ARG A 79 -1.59 12.58 -5.20
CA ARG A 79 -0.36 13.27 -4.80
C ARG A 79 -0.74 14.64 -4.27
N GLN A 80 -0.15 15.03 -3.14
CA GLN A 80 -0.31 16.35 -2.56
C GLN A 80 1.05 16.90 -2.11
N ILE A 81 1.22 18.22 -2.18
CA ILE A 81 2.37 18.90 -1.58
C ILE A 81 2.03 19.15 -0.11
N ASP A 82 2.92 18.78 0.79
CA ASP A 82 2.74 18.98 2.23
C ASP A 82 2.53 20.48 2.52
N PRO A 83 1.39 20.87 3.09
CA PRO A 83 1.09 22.28 3.36
C PRO A 83 2.00 22.88 4.43
N ALA A 84 2.69 22.09 5.25
CA ALA A 84 3.56 22.59 6.31
C ALA A 84 4.89 23.14 5.77
N ASP A 85 5.44 22.55 4.72
CA ASP A 85 6.75 22.91 4.17
C ASP A 85 6.71 23.36 2.69
N GLY A 86 5.57 23.20 2.02
CA GLY A 86 5.35 23.61 0.63
C GLY A 86 6.26 22.91 -0.40
N SER A 87 6.94 21.83 -0.01
CA SER A 87 7.97 21.20 -0.85
C SER A 87 7.97 19.68 -0.78
N SER A 88 7.61 19.08 0.36
CA SER A 88 7.54 17.64 0.49
C SER A 88 6.36 17.08 -0.27
N ILE A 89 6.56 15.94 -0.92
CA ILE A 89 5.51 15.25 -1.66
C ILE A 89 4.94 14.14 -0.78
N GLN A 90 3.63 14.19 -0.56
CA GLN A 90 2.87 13.17 0.13
C GLN A 90 1.98 12.42 -0.86
N TYR A 91 1.97 11.08 -0.74
CA TYR A 91 1.03 10.22 -1.45
C TYR A 91 -0.05 9.78 -0.48
N CYS A 92 -1.27 10.18 -0.79
CA CYS A 92 -2.42 10.06 0.08
C CYS A 92 -3.36 8.97 -0.44
N VAL A 93 -4.04 8.29 0.48
CA VAL A 93 -5.11 7.32 0.17
C VAL A 93 -6.31 7.60 1.05
N LYS A 94 -7.51 7.49 0.48
CA LYS A 94 -8.77 7.62 1.23
C LYS A 94 -9.78 6.59 0.77
N LYS A 95 -10.35 5.86 1.74
CA LYS A 95 -11.53 5.02 1.51
C LYS A 95 -12.74 5.90 1.23
N ILE A 96 -13.43 5.64 0.13
CA ILE A 96 -14.64 6.36 -0.25
C ILE A 96 -15.84 5.77 0.49
N PRO A 97 -16.58 6.58 1.27
CA PRO A 97 -17.77 6.12 1.95
C PRO A 97 -18.87 5.73 0.95
N LYS A 98 -19.64 4.68 1.24
CA LYS A 98 -20.76 4.25 0.39
C LYS A 98 -21.77 5.39 0.10
N HIS A 99 -22.03 6.26 1.09
CA HIS A 99 -22.98 7.37 0.94
C HIS A 99 -22.48 8.46 -0.02
N SER A 100 -21.20 8.46 -0.39
CA SER A 100 -20.60 9.40 -1.34
C SER A 100 -20.62 8.87 -2.78
N LEU A 101 -21.18 7.67 -3.03
CA LEU A 101 -21.19 7.02 -4.34
C LEU A 101 -22.49 7.21 -5.14
N ILE A 102 -23.48 7.92 -4.57
CA ILE A 102 -24.79 8.12 -5.20
C ILE A 102 -24.92 9.62 -5.53
N PRO A 103 -25.15 10.00 -6.81
CA PRO A 103 -25.40 11.39 -7.19
C PRO A 103 -26.76 11.91 -6.70
#